data_AF-A0A536UJF5-F1
#
_entry.id   AF-A0A536UJF5-F1
#
_cell.length_a   1.000
_cell.length_b   1.000
_cell.length_c   1.000
_cell.angle_alpha   90.00
_cell.angle_beta   90.00
_cell.angle_gamma   90.00
#
_symmetry.space_group_name_H-M   'P 1'
#
loop_
_entity.id
_entity.type
_entity.pdbx_description
1 polymer ?
#
loop_
_entity_poly.entity_id
_entity_poly.type
_entity_poly.pdbx_seq_one_letter_code
_entity_poly.pdbx_strand_id
1 'polypeptide(L)' 'TQTRPLCPYPALAHWTGVGSTDDAANFVCN' A
#
# COMPACT_ATOMS: atom_id res chain seq x y z
N THR A 1 -13.17 4.01 -2.39
CA THR A 1 -12.77 2.99 -3.38
C THR A 1 -11.37 2.61 -3.03
N GLN A 2 -11.20 1.42 -2.45
CA GLN A 2 -9.92 1.06 -1.85
C GLN A 2 -8.88 0.78 -2.94
N THR A 3 -7.82 1.58 -3.00
CA THR A 3 -6.75 1.44 -3.99
C THR A 3 -5.52 0.86 -3.32
N ARG A 4 -5.16 -0.38 -3.66
CA ARG A 4 -3.94 -1.03 -3.17
C ARG A 4 -2.92 -1.12 -4.32
N PRO A 5 -1.66 -0.66 -4.13
CA PRO A 5 -0.65 -0.74 -5.19
C PRO A 5 -0.22 -2.19 -5.43
N LEU A 6 0.10 -2.50 -6.69
CA LEU A 6 0.73 -3.77 -7.05
C LEU A 6 2.23 -3.71 -6.72
N CYS A 7 2.70 -4.65 -5.90
CA CYS A 7 4.11 -4.78 -5.54
C CYS A 7 4.79 -5.93 -6.32
N PRO A 8 6.08 -5.80 -6.67
CA PRO A 8 6.84 -6.88 -7.29
C PRO A 8 7.11 -7.99 -6.28
N TYR A 9 6.92 -9.25 -6.69
CA TYR A 9 7.23 -10.42 -5.85
C TYR A 9 8.72 -10.43 -5.45
N PRO A 10 9.09 -10.70 -4.17
CA PRO A 10 8.26 -11.17 -3.05
C PRO A 10 7.67 -10.09 -2.15
N ALA A 11 7.80 -8.81 -2.51
CA ALA A 11 7.37 -7.70 -1.68
C ALA A 11 5.83 -7.59 -1.61
N LEU A 12 5.32 -7.20 -0.45
CA LEU A 12 3.91 -7.05 -0.13
C LEU A 12 3.59 -5.58 0.15
N ALA A 13 2.39 -5.14 -0.26
CA ALA A 13 1.92 -3.79 0.02
C ALA A 13 1.55 -3.66 1.51
N HIS A 14 2.43 -3.04 2.28
CA HIS A 14 2.26 -2.76 3.71
C HIS A 14 1.77 -1.32 3.91
N TRP A 15 0.74 -1.12 4.72
CA TRP A 15 0.24 0.21 5.05
C TRP A 15 1.24 0.95 5.96
N THR A 16 1.49 2.23 5.70
CA THR A 16 2.50 3.03 6.41
C THR A 16 2.04 3.49 7.79
N GLY A 17 0.76 3.31 8.15
CA GLY A 17 0.20 3.75 9.42
C GLY A 17 -0.22 5.22 9.44
N VAL A 18 -0.09 5.93 8.32
CA VAL A 18 -0.41 7.35 8.18
C VAL A 18 -1.43 7.52 7.05
N GLY A 19 -2.42 8.41 7.24
CA GLY A 19 -3.42 8.73 6.22
C GLY A 19 -4.54 7.70 6.07
N SER A 20 -5.27 7.82 4.96
CA SER A 20 -6.41 6.95 4.65
C SER A 20 -5.98 5.62 4.04
N THR A 21 -6.63 4.53 4.45
CA THR A 21 -6.42 3.18 3.91
C THR A 21 -6.95 2.99 2.48
N ASP A 22 -7.69 3.97 1.95
CA ASP A 22 -8.17 3.98 0.58
C ASP A 22 -7.13 4.49 -0.43
N ASP A 23 -6.10 5.21 0.04
CA ASP A 23 -5.11 5.87 -0.81
C ASP A 23 -3.85 5.01 -1.00
N ALA A 24 -3.49 4.74 -2.26
CA ALA A 24 -2.34 3.93 -2.61
C ALA A 24 -1.01 4.57 -2.18
N ALA A 25 -0.96 5.89 -2.01
CA ALA A 25 0.23 6.59 -1.53
C ALA A 25 0.61 6.22 -0.08
N ASN A 26 -0.34 5.67 0.69
CA ASN A 26 -0.12 5.25 2.07
C ASN A 26 0.31 3.78 2.19
N PHE A 27 0.66 3.13 1.08
CA PHE A 27 1.18 1.77 1.08
C PHE A 27 2.60 1.75 0.49
N VAL A 28 3.49 1.00 1.12
CA VAL A 28 4.86 0.77 0.68
C VAL A 28 5.07 -0.72 0.43
N CYS A 29 5.90 -1.06 -0.55
CA CYS A 29 6.30 -2.44 -0.78
C CYS A 29 7.47 -2.78 0.16
N ASN A 30 7.26 -3.71 1.10
CA ASN A 30 8.31 -4.32 1.92
C ASN A 30 8.36 -5.83 1.70
#